data_AF-A0A2M7W300-F1
#
_entry.id   AF-A0A2M7W300-F1
#
_cell.length_a   1.000
_cell.length_b   1.000
_cell.length_c   1.000
_cell.angle_alpha   90.00
_cell.angle_beta   90.00
_cell.angle_gamma   90.00
#
_symmetry.space_group_name_H-M   'P 1'
#
loop_
_entity.id
_entity.type
_entity.pdbx_description
1 polymer ?
#
loop_
_entity_poly.entity_id
_entity_poly.type
_entity_poly.pdbx_seq_one_letter_code
_entity_poly.pdbx_strand_id
1 'polypeptide(L)'
;MSEETETKEVIIATPIDSDTTPTEPPGLSDNSTDPGRYSRFITGVVMLVILLVLVGGVLAITAPATFSAVINAFWLFMFCLVLLFLVLGVLIMVGLKNQVKQILDIFVEGTLSIVDIMNFFKLAFNFIIDVLKQAVYFLIPFVSYLLGALIYFVLLYAYKWVGKTYDVTLFTVVLATVLVVATGMLNRRSKAEGKVELEWGRKVQLRFKDLFGDALEIVLFVFFLTMDSKNLFFLPKELNIEIRAVFNDYNFMIGGWTFDASIYNTLTLVIAAVGFEVMRFLMRIVAAGFSFYKEINSYVGDGNQKISGAAQIKWALRQSFEVHKDDVIRFITYTTFIVFVFLAFPRLKLLAMAVASLTALVMDLAMQDRLVIKRGNDLFTKIVSSLFKV
;
A
#
# COMPACT_ATOMS: atom_id res chain seq x y z
N MET A 1 -2.65 63.50 -16.97
CA MET A 1 -3.18 63.60 -15.59
C MET A 1 -2.54 62.45 -14.83
N SER A 2 -1.35 62.71 -14.31
CA SER A 2 -1.05 63.09 -12.90
C SER A 2 -0.51 61.82 -12.24
N GLU A 3 0.79 61.68 -12.00
CA GLU A 3 1.52 62.22 -10.81
C GLU A 3 0.76 61.83 -9.53
N GLU A 4 1.34 61.06 -8.61
CA GLU A 4 2.54 61.46 -7.86
C GLU A 4 3.52 60.32 -7.53
N THR A 5 4.76 60.79 -7.36
CA THR A 5 5.99 60.15 -6.91
C THR A 5 6.30 60.72 -5.53
N GLU A 6 6.87 59.96 -4.59
CA GLU A 6 7.72 60.43 -3.47
C GLU A 6 8.02 59.25 -2.51
N THR A 7 9.19 59.05 -1.88
CA THR A 7 10.52 59.67 -1.95
C THR A 7 11.53 58.73 -1.29
N LYS A 8 12.79 58.88 -1.69
CA LYS A 8 14.00 58.25 -1.16
C LYS A 8 14.29 58.65 0.29
N GLU A 9 14.96 57.76 1.03
CA GLU A 9 16.03 58.20 1.92
C GLU A 9 17.35 57.50 1.58
N VAL A 10 18.31 58.35 1.20
CA VAL A 10 19.72 58.08 0.96
C VAL A 10 20.42 58.38 2.27
N ILE A 11 21.05 57.39 2.90
CA ILE A 11 21.97 57.66 4.00
C ILE A 11 23.35 57.93 3.44
N ILE A 12 23.78 59.14 3.73
CA ILE A 12 24.97 59.86 3.29
C ILE A 12 26.21 59.29 3.98
N ALA A 13 27.25 59.06 3.20
CA ALA A 13 28.61 58.96 3.70
C ALA A 13 29.15 60.36 3.99
N THR A 14 29.75 60.55 5.17
CA THR A 14 30.74 61.62 5.39
C THR A 14 32.03 61.03 5.95
N PRO A 15 33.18 61.64 5.59
CA PRO A 15 34.50 61.04 5.77
C PRO A 15 35.17 61.52 7.07
N ILE A 16 36.03 60.69 7.63
CA ILE A 16 37.12 61.15 8.50
C ILE A 16 38.39 60.50 7.99
N ASP A 17 39.29 61.38 7.57
CA ASP A 17 40.63 61.11 7.12
C ASP A 17 41.60 61.18 8.32
N SER A 18 42.79 60.63 8.10
CA SER A 18 44.05 60.82 8.81
C SER A 18 44.35 59.99 10.08
N ASP A 19 45.29 59.07 9.83
CA ASP A 19 46.56 58.89 10.55
C ASP A 19 46.55 57.99 11.80
N THR A 20 47.00 56.74 11.60
CA THR A 20 48.03 56.12 12.45
C THR A 20 48.55 54.85 11.75
N THR A 21 49.83 54.91 11.37
CA THR A 21 50.81 53.81 11.17
C THR A 21 50.32 52.35 11.18
N PRO A 22 50.76 51.51 10.22
CA PRO A 22 50.55 50.07 10.29
C PRO A 22 51.42 49.49 11.41
N THR A 23 50.83 49.25 12.58
CA THR A 23 51.38 48.23 13.48
C THR A 23 51.07 46.89 12.85
N GLU A 24 52.14 46.19 12.45
CA GLU A 24 52.09 44.78 12.09
C GLU A 24 51.19 44.03 13.08
N PRO A 25 50.26 43.17 12.62
CA PRO A 25 49.62 42.24 13.53
C PRO A 25 50.74 41.41 14.17
N PRO A 26 50.80 41.34 15.53
CA PRO A 26 51.78 40.51 16.20
C PRO A 26 51.63 39.10 15.65
N GLY A 27 52.77 38.54 15.25
CA GLY A 27 52.86 37.37 14.40
C GLY A 27 51.81 36.32 14.69
N LEU A 28 51.28 35.72 13.62
CA LEU A 28 50.86 34.33 13.66
C LEU A 28 52.04 33.52 14.21
N SER A 29 52.12 33.41 15.53
CA SER A 29 52.77 32.27 16.15
C SER A 29 51.94 31.10 15.70
N ASP A 30 52.53 30.34 14.78
CA ASP A 30 52.26 28.95 14.49
C ASP A 30 51.51 28.32 15.67
N ASN A 31 50.18 28.18 15.54
CA ASN A 31 49.38 27.42 16.49
C ASN A 31 49.65 25.94 16.20
N SER A 32 50.94 25.60 16.33
CA SER A 32 51.46 24.27 16.49
C SER A 32 50.61 23.67 17.59
N THR A 33 49.88 22.64 17.22
CA THR A 33 49.26 21.68 18.12
C THR A 33 50.32 21.31 19.14
N ASP A 34 50.31 21.95 20.32
CA ASP A 34 51.30 21.73 21.37
C ASP A 34 51.39 20.21 21.61
N PRO A 35 52.46 19.55 21.12
CA PRO A 35 52.54 18.09 21.15
C PRO A 35 52.55 17.61 22.60
N GLY A 36 52.88 18.49 23.56
CA GLY A 36 52.77 18.26 24.99
C GLY A 36 51.33 18.12 25.50
N ARG A 37 50.33 18.78 24.90
CA ARG A 37 48.93 18.74 25.37
C ARG A 37 48.20 17.48 24.91
N TYR A 38 48.40 17.08 23.66
CA TYR A 38 47.94 15.79 23.13
C TYR A 38 48.70 14.62 23.80
N SER A 39 50.02 14.76 24.00
CA SER A 39 50.83 13.77 24.73
C SER A 39 50.39 13.61 26.18
N ARG A 40 50.10 14.69 26.91
CA ARG A 40 49.58 14.62 28.29
C ARG A 40 48.18 14.00 28.35
N PHE A 41 47.31 14.27 27.38
CA PHE A 41 46.00 13.64 27.28
C PHE A 41 46.12 12.13 27.01
N ILE A 42 46.95 11.74 26.02
CA ILE A 42 47.21 10.33 25.70
C ILE A 42 47.87 9.62 26.90
N THR A 43 48.86 10.24 27.54
CA THR A 43 49.52 9.69 28.74
C THR A 43 48.53 9.55 29.90
N GLY A 44 47.62 10.51 30.08
CA GLY A 44 46.54 10.44 31.07
C GLY A 44 45.57 9.28 30.81
N VAL A 45 45.16 9.09 29.55
CA VAL A 45 44.30 7.95 29.15
C VAL A 45 45.03 6.63 29.35
N VAL A 46 46.30 6.53 28.97
CA VAL A 46 47.12 5.32 29.15
C VAL A 46 47.28 4.98 30.63
N MET A 47 47.57 5.96 31.48
CA MET A 47 47.66 5.75 32.94
C MET A 47 46.32 5.33 33.56
N LEU A 48 45.20 5.90 33.10
CA LEU A 48 43.86 5.49 33.52
C LEU A 48 43.58 4.03 33.13
N VAL A 49 43.92 3.63 31.91
CA VAL A 49 43.75 2.25 31.43
C VAL A 49 44.60 1.28 32.24
N ILE A 50 45.87 1.62 32.49
CA ILE A 50 46.77 0.81 33.33
C ILE A 50 46.21 0.67 34.75
N LEU A 51 45.70 1.76 35.33
CA LEU A 51 45.07 1.74 36.65
C LEU A 51 43.83 0.84 36.68
N LEU A 52 42.95 0.93 35.66
CA LEU A 52 41.76 0.08 35.54
C LEU A 52 42.12 -1.39 35.38
N VAL A 53 43.18 -1.70 34.63
CA VAL A 53 43.69 -3.08 34.47
C VAL A 53 44.26 -3.61 35.79
N LEU A 54 45.02 -2.79 36.53
CA LEU A 54 45.53 -3.16 37.85
C LEU A 54 44.39 -3.39 38.86
N VAL A 55 43.43 -2.47 38.94
CA VAL A 55 42.26 -2.59 39.83
C VAL A 55 41.40 -3.80 39.44
N GLY A 56 41.18 -4.02 38.14
CA GLY A 56 40.48 -5.19 37.63
C GLY A 56 41.21 -6.50 37.97
N GLY A 57 42.54 -6.54 37.84
CA GLY A 57 43.37 -7.69 38.19
C GLY A 57 43.34 -7.99 39.69
N VAL A 58 43.38 -6.98 40.55
CA VAL A 58 43.23 -7.15 42.00
C VAL A 58 41.85 -7.68 42.35
N LEU A 59 40.77 -7.14 41.75
CA LEU A 59 39.40 -7.63 41.94
C LEU A 59 39.21 -9.07 41.45
N ALA A 60 39.86 -9.47 40.36
CA ALA A 60 39.82 -10.83 39.85
C ALA A 60 40.39 -11.86 40.85
N ILE A 61 41.44 -11.48 41.59
CA ILE A 61 42.10 -12.35 42.57
C ILE A 61 41.36 -12.32 43.93
N THR A 62 40.95 -11.14 44.38
CA THR A 62 40.39 -10.93 45.73
C THR A 62 38.89 -11.18 45.83
N ALA A 63 38.15 -10.98 44.75
CA ALA A 63 36.69 -11.13 44.70
C ALA A 63 36.24 -11.64 43.30
N PRO A 64 36.56 -12.89 42.93
CA PRO A 64 36.35 -13.43 41.59
C PRO A 64 34.88 -13.44 41.15
N ALA A 65 33.93 -13.64 42.08
CA ALA A 65 32.50 -13.59 41.79
C ALA A 65 32.05 -12.17 41.40
N THR A 66 32.52 -11.14 42.10
CA THR A 66 32.22 -9.73 41.80
C THR A 66 32.88 -9.29 40.50
N PHE A 67 34.13 -9.70 40.26
CA PHE A 67 34.83 -9.44 39.00
C PHE A 67 34.10 -10.07 37.81
N SER A 68 33.69 -11.35 37.93
CA SER A 68 32.90 -12.03 36.89
C SER A 68 31.56 -11.34 36.64
N ALA A 69 30.86 -10.90 37.70
CA ALA A 69 29.61 -10.16 37.55
C ALA A 69 29.80 -8.82 36.80
N VAL A 70 30.85 -8.06 37.13
CA VAL A 70 31.17 -6.79 36.47
C VAL A 70 31.54 -7.00 35.00
N ILE A 71 32.38 -8.00 34.71
CA ILE A 71 32.79 -8.34 33.33
C ILE A 71 31.59 -8.83 32.53
N ASN A 72 30.72 -9.68 33.09
CA ASN A 72 29.51 -10.15 32.41
C ASN A 72 28.53 -9.01 32.14
N ALA A 73 28.37 -8.08 33.09
CA ALA A 73 27.57 -6.88 32.89
C ALA A 73 28.14 -5.99 31.78
N PHE A 74 29.47 -5.83 31.71
CA PHE A 74 30.15 -5.12 30.63
C PHE A 74 29.93 -5.80 29.27
N TRP A 75 30.10 -7.12 29.18
CA TRP A 75 29.84 -7.87 27.95
C TRP A 75 28.38 -7.77 27.50
N LEU A 76 27.43 -7.85 28.44
CA LEU A 76 26.01 -7.67 28.16
C LEU A 76 25.73 -6.26 27.61
N PHE A 77 26.33 -5.22 28.21
CA PHE A 77 26.21 -3.84 27.73
C PHE A 77 26.78 -3.68 26.32
N MET A 78 27.98 -4.22 26.06
CA MET A 78 28.60 -4.19 24.74
C MET A 78 27.77 -4.94 23.69
N PHE A 79 27.18 -6.08 24.05
CA PHE A 79 26.27 -6.82 23.19
C PHE A 79 25.02 -5.99 22.84
N CYS A 80 24.40 -5.35 23.82
CA CYS A 80 23.26 -4.44 23.60
C CYS A 80 23.63 -3.29 22.66
N LEU A 81 24.84 -2.72 22.81
CA LEU A 81 25.32 -1.63 21.97
C LEU A 81 25.51 -2.11 20.52
N VAL A 82 26.16 -3.26 20.30
CA VAL A 82 26.31 -3.86 18.96
C VAL A 82 24.94 -4.11 18.31
N LEU A 83 23.98 -4.66 19.07
CA LEU A 83 22.63 -4.93 18.57
C LEU A 83 21.91 -3.64 18.18
N LEU A 84 22.06 -2.57 18.96
CA LEU A 84 21.52 -1.24 18.65
C LEU A 84 22.13 -0.66 17.36
N PHE A 85 23.44 -0.78 17.17
CA PHE A 85 24.12 -0.34 15.93
C PHE A 85 23.70 -1.16 14.71
N LEU A 86 23.48 -2.47 14.86
CA LEU A 86 23.02 -3.34 13.78
C LEU A 86 21.60 -2.96 13.35
N VAL A 87 20.70 -2.73 14.31
CA VAL A 87 19.35 -2.23 14.06
C VAL A 87 19.42 -0.88 13.33
N LEU A 88 20.17 0.10 13.85
CA LEU A 88 20.39 1.39 13.18
C LEU A 88 20.89 1.24 11.74
N GLY A 89 21.84 0.33 11.49
CA GLY A 89 22.35 0.04 10.14
C GLY A 89 21.26 -0.47 9.19
N VAL A 90 20.38 -1.36 9.65
CA VAL A 90 19.23 -1.84 8.88
C VAL A 90 18.25 -0.71 8.58
N LEU A 91 17.97 0.19 9.54
CA LEU A 91 17.10 1.34 9.32
C LEU A 91 17.64 2.29 8.24
N ILE A 92 18.95 2.54 8.22
CA ILE A 92 19.59 3.35 7.19
C ILE A 92 19.40 2.71 5.82
N MET A 93 19.62 1.39 5.71
CA MET A 93 19.43 0.66 4.45
C MET A 93 17.98 0.71 3.94
N VAL A 94 17.00 0.75 4.84
CA VAL A 94 15.57 0.85 4.50
C VAL A 94 15.12 2.29 4.21
N GLY A 95 16.02 3.29 4.31
CA GLY A 95 15.75 4.68 3.95
C GLY A 95 15.21 5.55 5.10
N LEU A 96 15.27 5.06 6.35
CA LEU A 96 14.77 5.77 7.54
C LEU A 96 15.86 6.62 8.23
N LYS A 97 16.66 7.36 7.45
CA LYS A 97 17.84 8.12 7.94
C LYS A 97 17.50 9.17 9.01
N ASN A 98 16.35 9.83 8.91
CA ASN A 98 15.95 10.88 9.86
C ASN A 98 15.69 10.31 11.26
N GLN A 99 15.21 9.08 11.35
CA GLN A 99 14.95 8.38 12.63
C GLN A 99 16.24 7.95 13.30
N VAL A 100 17.20 7.47 12.51
CA VAL A 100 18.55 7.13 12.96
C VAL A 100 19.26 8.36 13.55
N LYS A 101 19.12 9.53 12.90
CA LYS A 101 19.67 10.79 13.41
C LYS A 101 19.09 11.14 14.78
N GLN A 102 17.77 11.02 14.93
CA GLN A 102 17.09 11.28 16.20
C GLN A 102 17.55 10.31 17.31
N ILE A 103 17.85 9.03 17.00
CA ILE A 103 18.43 8.08 17.97
C ILE A 103 19.83 8.52 18.41
N LEU A 104 20.68 8.91 17.46
CA LEU A 104 22.04 9.35 17.77
C LEU A 104 22.02 10.61 18.64
N ASP A 105 21.10 11.54 18.36
CA ASP A 105 20.92 12.76 19.15
C ASP A 105 20.52 12.41 20.61
N ILE A 106 19.56 11.50 20.81
CA ILE A 106 19.15 11.03 22.16
C ILE A 106 20.28 10.27 22.88
N PHE A 107 21.07 9.47 22.16
CA PHE A 107 22.20 8.74 22.73
C PHE A 107 23.32 9.68 23.21
N VAL A 108 23.56 10.77 22.48
CA VAL A 108 24.55 11.79 22.86
C VAL A 108 24.09 12.59 24.07
N GLU A 109 22.80 12.95 24.14
CA GLU A 109 22.23 13.72 25.26
C GLU A 109 22.10 12.92 26.58
N GLY A 110 21.90 11.60 26.52
CA GLY A 110 21.56 10.76 27.69
C GLY A 110 22.71 10.31 28.61
N THR A 111 23.92 10.86 28.48
CA THR A 111 25.13 10.30 29.13
C THR A 111 25.40 10.71 30.59
N LEU A 112 24.48 11.44 31.28
CA LEU A 112 24.82 12.12 32.54
C LEU A 112 24.19 11.58 33.86
N SER A 113 23.29 10.59 33.88
CA SER A 113 22.76 10.02 35.15
C SER A 113 22.21 8.60 35.02
N ILE A 114 22.35 7.78 36.08
CA ILE A 114 21.83 6.38 36.14
C ILE A 114 20.30 6.32 36.05
N VAL A 115 19.59 7.33 36.58
CA VAL A 115 18.12 7.42 36.46
C VAL A 115 17.73 7.74 35.01
N ASP A 116 18.56 8.51 34.31
CA ASP A 116 18.36 8.83 32.89
C ASP A 116 18.63 7.61 32.01
N ILE A 117 19.51 6.70 32.42
CA ILE A 117 19.77 5.43 31.70
C ILE A 117 18.51 4.56 31.62
N MET A 118 17.72 4.42 32.70
CA MET A 118 16.50 3.60 32.66
C MET A 118 15.41 4.23 31.80
N ASN A 119 15.25 5.55 31.86
CA ASN A 119 14.32 6.29 30.99
C ASN A 119 14.78 6.26 29.54
N PHE A 120 16.09 6.34 29.30
CA PHE A 120 16.72 6.15 28.00
C PHE A 120 16.40 4.77 27.42
N PHE A 121 16.53 3.68 28.19
CA PHE A 121 16.17 2.34 27.70
C PHE A 121 14.69 2.21 27.35
N LYS A 122 13.79 2.79 28.13
CA LYS A 122 12.35 2.81 27.82
C LYS A 122 12.05 3.60 26.54
N LEU A 123 12.66 4.78 26.39
CA LEU A 123 12.54 5.61 25.20
C LEU A 123 13.12 4.90 23.97
N ALA A 124 14.32 4.34 24.08
CA ALA A 124 14.98 3.58 23.02
C ALA A 124 14.14 2.35 22.61
N PHE A 125 13.59 1.62 23.57
CA PHE A 125 12.74 0.46 23.28
C PHE A 125 11.45 0.87 22.55
N ASN A 126 10.72 1.87 23.05
CA ASN A 126 9.51 2.37 22.40
C ASN A 126 9.80 2.89 20.99
N PHE A 127 10.93 3.57 20.83
CA PHE A 127 11.40 4.03 19.54
C PHE A 127 11.70 2.87 18.58
N ILE A 128 12.43 1.83 19.03
CA ILE A 128 12.70 0.63 18.23
C ILE A 128 11.38 -0.03 17.79
N ILE A 129 10.40 -0.12 18.68
CA ILE A 129 9.07 -0.64 18.36
C ILE A 129 8.38 0.21 17.29
N ASP A 130 8.42 1.54 17.41
CA ASP A 130 7.79 2.43 16.43
C ASP A 130 8.48 2.42 15.07
N VAL A 131 9.81 2.27 15.05
CA VAL A 131 10.57 2.01 13.83
C VAL A 131 10.18 0.67 13.21
N LEU A 132 10.13 -0.40 14.00
CA LEU A 132 9.77 -1.74 13.51
C LEU A 132 8.36 -1.72 12.90
N LYS A 133 7.44 -1.02 13.56
CA LYS A 133 6.08 -0.75 13.05
C LYS A 133 6.10 -0.04 11.71
N GLN A 134 6.96 0.96 11.54
CA GLN A 134 7.10 1.68 10.27
C GLN A 134 7.77 0.84 9.19
N ALA A 135 8.78 0.04 9.54
CA ALA A 135 9.43 -0.89 8.62
C ALA A 135 8.44 -1.95 8.11
N VAL A 136 7.62 -2.53 9.00
CA VAL A 136 6.53 -3.43 8.60
C VAL A 136 5.55 -2.70 7.68
N TYR A 137 5.10 -1.49 8.04
CA TYR A 137 4.17 -0.71 7.23
C TYR A 137 4.74 -0.36 5.85
N PHE A 138 6.05 -0.11 5.75
CA PHE A 138 6.78 0.12 4.51
C PHE A 138 6.91 -1.16 3.67
N LEU A 139 7.05 -2.33 4.29
CA LEU A 139 7.20 -3.62 3.60
C LEU A 139 5.88 -4.14 3.01
N ILE A 140 4.74 -3.68 3.51
CA ILE A 140 3.40 -4.12 3.07
C ILE A 140 3.25 -4.19 1.55
N PRO A 141 3.56 -3.16 0.74
CA PRO A 141 3.38 -3.22 -0.71
C PRO A 141 4.18 -4.38 -1.34
N PHE A 142 5.44 -4.57 -0.93
CA PHE A 142 6.28 -5.64 -1.44
C PHE A 142 5.69 -7.02 -1.13
N VAL A 143 5.23 -7.22 0.12
CA VAL A 143 4.59 -8.48 0.53
C VAL A 143 3.28 -8.71 -0.23
N SER A 144 2.44 -7.68 -0.39
CA SER A 144 1.17 -7.77 -1.14
C SER A 144 1.40 -8.19 -2.59
N TYR A 145 2.34 -7.55 -3.30
CA TYR A 145 2.63 -7.90 -4.70
C TYR A 145 3.35 -9.26 -4.84
N LEU A 146 4.24 -9.61 -3.90
CA LEU A 146 4.90 -10.92 -3.89
C LEU A 146 3.90 -12.05 -3.70
N LEU A 147 2.97 -11.91 -2.76
CA LEU A 147 1.89 -12.88 -2.54
C LEU A 147 0.97 -12.96 -3.77
N GLY A 148 0.64 -11.84 -4.40
CA GLY A 148 -0.10 -11.81 -5.66
C GLY A 148 0.61 -12.63 -6.76
N ALA A 149 1.90 -12.39 -6.96
CA ALA A 149 2.70 -13.14 -7.94
C ALA A 149 2.74 -14.65 -7.62
N LEU A 150 2.86 -15.02 -6.35
CA LEU A 150 2.80 -16.43 -5.93
C LEU A 150 1.43 -17.04 -6.29
N ILE A 151 0.34 -16.34 -6.02
CA ILE A 151 -1.02 -16.77 -6.38
C ILE A 151 -1.16 -16.95 -7.90
N TYR A 152 -0.60 -16.05 -8.70
CA TYR A 152 -0.57 -16.22 -10.17
C TYR A 152 0.05 -17.56 -10.57
N PHE A 153 1.23 -17.89 -10.05
CA PHE A 153 1.91 -19.15 -10.38
C PHE A 153 1.09 -20.36 -9.92
N VAL A 154 0.51 -20.31 -8.73
CA VAL A 154 -0.33 -21.40 -8.20
C VAL A 154 -1.59 -21.60 -9.06
N LEU A 155 -2.28 -20.51 -9.41
CA LEU A 155 -3.47 -20.56 -10.27
C LEU A 155 -3.15 -21.13 -11.64
N LEU A 156 -2.07 -20.66 -12.26
CA LEU A 156 -1.67 -21.11 -13.59
C LEU A 156 -1.23 -22.56 -13.58
N TYR A 157 -0.44 -22.97 -12.59
CA TYR A 157 -0.05 -24.36 -12.41
C TYR A 157 -1.26 -25.27 -12.24
N ALA A 158 -2.18 -24.91 -11.33
CA ALA A 158 -3.40 -25.68 -11.09
C ALA A 158 -4.26 -25.78 -12.36
N TYR A 159 -4.45 -24.66 -13.07
CA TYR A 159 -5.24 -24.61 -14.30
C TYR A 159 -4.65 -25.49 -15.42
N LYS A 160 -3.34 -25.40 -15.65
CA LYS A 160 -2.64 -26.23 -16.65
C LYS A 160 -2.62 -27.70 -16.27
N TRP A 161 -2.45 -28.00 -14.97
CA TRP A 161 -2.48 -29.37 -14.48
C TRP A 161 -3.84 -30.02 -14.68
N VAL A 162 -4.94 -29.30 -14.40
CA VAL A 162 -6.30 -29.78 -14.73
C VAL A 162 -6.46 -29.93 -16.23
N GLY A 163 -6.05 -28.94 -17.02
CA GLY A 163 -6.16 -28.96 -18.49
C GLY A 163 -5.36 -30.07 -19.18
N LYS A 164 -4.40 -30.69 -18.48
CA LYS A 164 -3.67 -31.87 -18.97
C LYS A 164 -4.52 -33.12 -18.99
N THR A 165 -5.41 -33.25 -18.03
CA THR A 165 -6.16 -34.49 -17.80
C THR A 165 -7.63 -34.33 -18.18
N TYR A 166 -8.18 -33.14 -17.98
CA TYR A 166 -9.60 -32.85 -18.07
C TYR A 166 -9.88 -31.63 -18.95
N ASP A 167 -11.12 -31.55 -19.41
CA ASP A 167 -11.65 -30.34 -20.02
C ASP A 167 -11.75 -29.21 -18.98
N VAL A 168 -11.25 -28.02 -19.31
CA VAL A 168 -11.19 -26.91 -18.36
C VAL A 168 -12.48 -26.10 -18.27
N THR A 169 -13.51 -26.40 -19.06
CA THR A 169 -14.72 -25.57 -19.11
C THR A 169 -15.37 -25.46 -17.74
N LEU A 170 -15.68 -26.59 -17.11
CA LEU A 170 -16.26 -26.61 -15.77
C LEU A 170 -15.31 -26.03 -14.72
N PHE A 171 -14.02 -26.35 -14.83
CA PHE A 171 -13.01 -25.81 -13.91
C PHE A 171 -12.94 -24.29 -14.00
N THR A 172 -13.06 -23.71 -15.20
CA THR A 172 -13.09 -22.26 -15.42
C THR A 172 -14.30 -21.62 -14.77
N VAL A 173 -15.49 -22.24 -14.87
CA VAL A 173 -16.70 -21.77 -14.20
C VAL A 173 -16.51 -21.74 -12.68
N VAL A 174 -16.07 -22.87 -12.10
CA VAL A 174 -15.83 -22.98 -10.66
C VAL A 174 -14.77 -21.98 -10.20
N LEU A 175 -13.67 -21.88 -10.94
CA LEU A 175 -12.57 -20.98 -10.63
C LEU A 175 -13.03 -19.52 -10.66
N ALA A 176 -13.77 -19.10 -11.70
CA ALA A 176 -14.31 -17.75 -11.80
C ALA A 176 -15.23 -17.42 -10.60
N THR A 177 -16.12 -18.35 -10.22
CA THR A 177 -16.98 -18.17 -9.05
C THR A 177 -16.18 -18.03 -7.76
N VAL A 178 -15.22 -18.92 -7.50
CA VAL A 178 -14.38 -18.88 -6.29
C VAL A 178 -13.58 -17.59 -6.22
N LEU A 179 -12.98 -17.16 -7.33
CA LEU A 179 -12.16 -15.94 -7.38
C LEU A 179 -13.01 -14.68 -7.17
N VAL A 180 -14.22 -14.60 -7.75
CA VAL A 180 -15.13 -13.48 -7.51
C VAL A 180 -15.64 -13.45 -6.08
N VAL A 181 -15.93 -14.60 -5.48
CA VAL A 181 -16.32 -14.67 -4.07
C VAL A 181 -15.16 -14.23 -3.17
N ALA A 182 -13.96 -14.76 -3.39
CA ALA A 182 -12.78 -14.43 -2.59
C ALA A 182 -12.43 -12.93 -2.69
N THR A 183 -12.33 -12.39 -3.91
CA THR A 183 -12.09 -10.95 -4.13
C THR A 183 -13.24 -10.09 -3.61
N GLY A 184 -14.48 -10.53 -3.75
CA GLY A 184 -15.65 -9.84 -3.24
C GLY A 184 -15.69 -9.76 -1.71
N MET A 185 -15.22 -10.80 -1.01
CA MET A 185 -15.06 -10.80 0.45
C MET A 185 -13.87 -9.95 0.89
N LEU A 186 -12.75 -10.03 0.16
CA LEU A 186 -11.55 -9.23 0.41
C LEU A 186 -11.81 -7.73 0.20
N ASN A 187 -12.62 -7.31 -0.78
CA ASN A 187 -12.87 -5.89 -1.04
C ASN A 187 -14.02 -5.29 -0.20
N ARG A 188 -14.51 -5.99 0.83
CA ARG A 188 -15.56 -5.47 1.72
C ARG A 188 -14.99 -4.40 2.66
N ARG A 189 -15.21 -3.11 2.38
CA ARG A 189 -14.87 -2.02 3.32
C ARG A 189 -15.74 -2.06 4.57
N SER A 190 -15.14 -1.79 5.73
CA SER A 190 -15.86 -1.77 7.01
C SER A 190 -16.42 -0.37 7.24
N LYS A 191 -17.72 -0.26 7.54
CA LYS A 191 -18.43 1.02 7.82
C LYS A 191 -17.79 1.86 8.96
N ALA A 192 -16.84 1.30 9.71
CA ALA A 192 -16.16 1.95 10.84
C ALA A 192 -14.98 2.87 10.43
N GLU A 193 -14.70 3.06 9.14
CA GLU A 193 -13.51 3.78 8.64
C GLU A 193 -13.52 5.31 8.86
N GLY A 194 -14.57 5.91 9.44
CA GLY A 194 -14.73 7.37 9.43
C GLY A 194 -14.49 8.14 10.74
N LYS A 195 -14.37 7.50 11.92
CA LYS A 195 -14.50 8.26 13.20
C LYS A 195 -13.59 7.86 14.38
N VAL A 196 -12.68 6.90 14.23
CA VAL A 196 -11.83 6.44 15.34
C VAL A 196 -10.38 6.37 14.87
N GLU A 197 -9.44 6.92 15.65
CA GLU A 197 -8.01 6.67 15.42
C GLU A 197 -7.78 5.15 15.44
N LEU A 198 -7.46 4.61 14.26
CA LEU A 198 -7.27 3.18 14.11
C LEU A 198 -5.97 2.76 14.82
N GLU A 199 -6.06 1.72 15.64
CA GLU A 199 -4.87 1.03 16.17
C GLU A 199 -3.91 0.66 15.03
N TRP A 200 -2.60 0.70 15.29
CA TRP A 200 -1.57 0.47 14.25
C TRP A 200 -1.79 -0.85 13.49
N GLY A 201 -2.14 -1.93 14.19
CA GLY A 201 -2.41 -3.23 13.57
C GLY A 201 -3.57 -3.17 12.56
N ARG A 202 -4.60 -2.38 12.86
CA ARG A 202 -5.73 -2.17 11.94
C ARG A 202 -5.34 -1.30 10.74
N LYS A 203 -4.47 -0.29 10.93
CA LYS A 203 -3.90 0.50 9.82
C LYS A 203 -3.09 -0.38 8.86
N VAL A 204 -2.26 -1.27 9.41
CA VAL A 204 -1.48 -2.26 8.64
C VAL A 204 -2.41 -3.21 7.89
N GLN A 205 -3.39 -3.79 8.58
CA GLN A 205 -4.34 -4.72 7.96
C GLN A 205 -5.11 -4.07 6.81
N LEU A 206 -5.61 -2.85 6.98
CA LEU A 206 -6.34 -2.12 5.94
C LEU A 206 -5.43 -1.82 4.74
N ARG A 207 -4.22 -1.30 4.98
CA ARG A 207 -3.26 -1.04 3.89
C ARG A 207 -2.87 -2.31 3.15
N PHE A 208 -2.62 -3.41 3.86
CA PHE A 208 -2.31 -4.70 3.26
C PHE A 208 -3.49 -5.20 2.42
N LYS A 209 -4.71 -5.15 2.97
CA LYS A 209 -5.93 -5.58 2.29
C LYS A 209 -6.19 -4.79 1.00
N ASP A 210 -6.03 -3.47 1.04
CA ASP A 210 -6.21 -2.60 -0.13
C ASP A 210 -5.15 -2.91 -1.22
N LEU A 211 -3.87 -2.95 -0.85
CA LEU A 211 -2.79 -3.22 -1.81
C LEU A 211 -2.78 -4.66 -2.34
N PHE A 212 -3.17 -5.62 -1.50
CA PHE A 212 -3.32 -7.01 -1.90
C PHE A 212 -4.55 -7.20 -2.81
N GLY A 213 -5.64 -6.48 -2.56
CA GLY A 213 -6.79 -6.42 -3.47
C GLY A 213 -6.40 -5.90 -4.86
N ASP A 214 -5.65 -4.80 -4.92
CA ASP A 214 -5.10 -4.25 -6.17
C ASP A 214 -4.16 -5.26 -6.86
N ALA A 215 -3.28 -5.94 -6.11
CA ALA A 215 -2.38 -6.97 -6.64
C ALA A 215 -3.14 -8.18 -7.21
N LEU A 216 -4.19 -8.65 -6.51
CA LEU A 216 -5.04 -9.74 -6.99
C LEU A 216 -5.76 -9.37 -8.29
N GLU A 217 -6.25 -8.14 -8.42
CA GLU A 217 -6.90 -7.67 -9.63
C GLU A 217 -5.97 -7.76 -10.85
N ILE A 218 -4.72 -7.30 -10.70
CA ILE A 218 -3.68 -7.43 -11.75
C ILE A 218 -3.41 -8.91 -12.06
N VAL A 219 -3.22 -9.72 -11.03
CA VAL A 219 -2.92 -11.15 -11.17
C VAL A 219 -4.02 -11.88 -11.90
N LEU A 220 -5.28 -11.61 -11.58
CA LEU A 220 -6.44 -12.19 -12.25
C LEU A 220 -6.48 -11.80 -13.73
N PHE A 221 -6.23 -10.54 -14.04
CA PHE A 221 -6.18 -10.09 -15.42
C PHE A 221 -5.05 -10.77 -16.21
N VAL A 222 -3.83 -10.77 -15.68
CA VAL A 222 -2.68 -11.44 -16.32
C VAL A 222 -2.92 -12.95 -16.44
N PHE A 223 -3.50 -13.59 -15.42
CA PHE A 223 -3.90 -14.99 -15.46
C PHE A 223 -4.87 -15.26 -16.61
N PHE A 224 -5.96 -14.49 -16.73
CA PHE A 224 -6.89 -14.67 -17.83
C PHE A 224 -6.25 -14.41 -19.19
N LEU A 225 -5.32 -13.47 -19.31
CA LEU A 225 -4.59 -13.23 -20.56
C LEU A 225 -3.65 -14.39 -20.95
N THR A 226 -3.12 -15.13 -19.98
CA THR A 226 -2.03 -16.10 -20.19
C THR A 226 -2.45 -17.56 -20.06
N MET A 227 -3.61 -17.87 -19.46
CA MET A 227 -4.03 -19.23 -19.14
C MET A 227 -4.10 -20.15 -20.37
N ASP A 228 -4.45 -19.61 -21.53
CA ASP A 228 -4.58 -20.30 -22.83
C ASP A 228 -3.26 -20.35 -23.62
N SER A 229 -2.19 -19.69 -23.16
CA SER A 229 -0.90 -19.70 -23.86
C SER A 229 -0.29 -21.10 -23.87
N LYS A 230 0.17 -21.55 -25.04
CA LYS A 230 0.81 -22.86 -25.22
C LYS A 230 2.23 -22.91 -24.69
N ASN A 231 2.91 -21.75 -24.67
CA ASN A 231 4.33 -21.65 -24.35
C ASN A 231 4.54 -20.62 -23.23
N LEU A 232 4.80 -21.12 -22.02
CA LEU A 232 5.16 -20.31 -20.87
C LEU A 232 6.53 -20.76 -20.38
N PHE A 233 7.52 -19.86 -20.45
CA PHE A 233 8.94 -20.17 -20.21
C PHE A 233 9.23 -20.68 -18.80
N PHE A 234 8.38 -20.33 -17.83
CA PHE A 234 8.53 -20.66 -16.41
C PHE A 234 7.74 -21.91 -16.00
N LEU A 235 6.92 -22.49 -16.89
CA LEU A 235 6.23 -23.75 -16.61
C LEU A 235 7.06 -24.96 -17.08
N PRO A 236 6.99 -26.10 -16.37
CA PRO A 236 7.52 -27.36 -16.84
C PRO A 236 6.96 -27.71 -18.23
N LYS A 237 7.79 -28.35 -19.06
CA LYS A 237 7.40 -28.70 -20.45
C LYS A 237 6.15 -29.58 -20.49
N GLU A 238 5.90 -30.39 -19.47
CA GLU A 238 4.72 -31.26 -19.43
C GLU A 238 3.39 -30.49 -19.24
N LEU A 239 3.46 -29.21 -18.85
CA LEU A 239 2.30 -28.32 -18.65
C LEU A 239 2.12 -27.29 -19.78
N ASN A 240 3.08 -27.20 -20.70
CA ASN A 240 3.00 -26.37 -21.92
C ASN A 240 2.21 -27.12 -23.00
N ILE A 241 0.91 -27.29 -22.74
CA ILE A 241 -0.01 -28.05 -23.58
C ILE A 241 -1.14 -27.16 -24.10
N GLU A 242 -1.74 -27.61 -25.19
CA GLU A 242 -2.98 -27.03 -25.69
C GLU A 242 -4.15 -27.46 -24.81
N ILE A 243 -4.83 -26.47 -24.24
CA ILE A 243 -5.98 -26.73 -23.38
C ILE A 243 -7.22 -26.97 -24.24
N ARG A 244 -8.06 -27.91 -23.81
CA ARG A 244 -9.34 -28.21 -24.44
C ARG A 244 -10.48 -27.71 -23.54
N ALA A 245 -11.42 -27.00 -24.17
CA ALA A 245 -12.61 -26.47 -23.51
C ALA A 245 -13.84 -26.67 -24.40
N VAL A 246 -14.55 -27.77 -24.19
CA VAL A 246 -15.71 -28.21 -24.95
C VAL A 246 -16.88 -28.48 -24.01
N PHE A 247 -18.06 -27.99 -24.36
CA PHE A 247 -19.31 -28.29 -23.67
C PHE A 247 -20.42 -28.54 -24.68
N ASN A 248 -21.10 -29.68 -24.57
CA ASN A 248 -22.24 -30.04 -25.43
C ASN A 248 -21.95 -29.78 -26.92
N ASP A 249 -20.83 -30.34 -27.40
CA ASP A 249 -20.27 -30.21 -28.76
C ASP A 249 -19.81 -28.81 -29.20
N TYR A 250 -19.82 -27.83 -28.31
CA TYR A 250 -19.32 -26.49 -28.58
C TYR A 250 -17.92 -26.24 -28.02
N ASN A 251 -17.00 -25.78 -28.87
CA ASN A 251 -15.62 -25.50 -28.50
C ASN A 251 -15.43 -24.03 -28.09
N PHE A 252 -15.13 -23.78 -26.82
CA PHE A 252 -14.85 -22.46 -26.26
C PHE A 252 -13.44 -21.94 -26.55
N MET A 253 -12.55 -22.76 -27.11
CA MET A 253 -11.20 -22.34 -27.52
C MET A 253 -11.20 -21.57 -28.84
N ILE A 254 -12.34 -21.49 -29.55
CA ILE A 254 -12.51 -20.64 -30.75
C ILE A 254 -12.40 -19.17 -30.34
N GLY A 255 -11.77 -18.34 -31.18
CA GLY A 255 -11.63 -16.91 -30.94
C GLY A 255 -12.97 -16.17 -30.93
N GLY A 256 -13.11 -15.17 -30.05
CA GLY A 256 -14.33 -14.38 -29.91
C GLY A 256 -14.77 -13.67 -31.19
N TRP A 257 -13.84 -13.20 -32.02
CA TRP A 257 -14.11 -12.51 -33.29
C TRP A 257 -14.34 -13.41 -34.51
N THR A 258 -14.43 -14.72 -34.32
CA THR A 258 -14.65 -15.63 -35.45
C THR A 258 -16.10 -15.56 -35.89
N PHE A 259 -16.35 -15.02 -37.10
CA PHE A 259 -17.66 -14.97 -37.75
C PHE A 259 -17.99 -16.33 -38.37
N ASP A 260 -18.38 -17.28 -37.53
CA ASP A 260 -18.82 -18.61 -37.92
C ASP A 260 -20.30 -18.84 -37.55
N ALA A 261 -20.82 -20.04 -37.84
CA ALA A 261 -22.18 -20.45 -37.48
C ALA A 261 -22.47 -20.37 -35.96
N SER A 262 -21.44 -20.21 -35.13
CA SER A 262 -21.52 -20.13 -33.68
C SER A 262 -21.28 -18.73 -33.11
N ILE A 263 -21.30 -17.68 -33.95
CA ILE A 263 -21.28 -16.28 -33.51
C ILE A 263 -22.41 -15.96 -32.52
N TYR A 264 -23.55 -16.63 -32.66
CA TYR A 264 -24.67 -16.53 -31.73
C TYR A 264 -24.24 -16.82 -30.29
N ASN A 265 -23.39 -17.83 -30.07
CA ASN A 265 -22.91 -18.17 -28.73
C ASN A 265 -22.01 -17.07 -28.16
N THR A 266 -21.15 -16.47 -28.98
CA THR A 266 -20.34 -15.31 -28.57
C THR A 266 -21.22 -14.14 -28.15
N LEU A 267 -22.23 -13.82 -28.98
CA LEU A 267 -23.16 -12.74 -28.70
C LEU A 267 -23.95 -13.00 -27.41
N THR A 268 -24.43 -14.23 -27.20
CA THR A 268 -25.12 -14.62 -25.96
C THR A 268 -24.22 -14.44 -24.74
N LEU A 269 -22.94 -14.82 -24.80
CA LEU A 269 -22.00 -14.64 -23.68
C LEU A 269 -21.75 -13.16 -23.38
N VAL A 270 -21.57 -12.34 -24.42
CA VAL A 270 -21.38 -10.88 -24.26
C VAL A 270 -22.64 -10.24 -23.69
N ILE A 271 -23.82 -10.54 -24.25
CA ILE A 271 -25.10 -10.01 -23.77
C ILE A 271 -25.34 -10.44 -22.32
N ALA A 272 -25.06 -11.69 -21.96
CA ALA A 272 -25.21 -12.18 -20.59
C ALA A 272 -24.27 -11.43 -19.64
N ALA A 273 -22.96 -11.34 -19.95
CA ALA A 273 -21.98 -10.66 -19.12
C ALA A 273 -22.33 -9.18 -18.92
N VAL A 274 -22.57 -8.46 -20.02
CA VAL A 274 -22.94 -7.03 -19.99
C VAL A 274 -24.28 -6.84 -19.30
N GLY A 275 -25.27 -7.70 -19.57
CA GLY A 275 -26.60 -7.64 -18.97
C GLY A 275 -26.56 -7.81 -17.45
N PHE A 276 -25.76 -8.73 -16.93
CA PHE A 276 -25.56 -8.88 -15.49
C PHE A 276 -24.90 -7.66 -14.87
N GLU A 277 -23.87 -7.09 -15.50
CA GLU A 277 -23.24 -5.87 -15.00
C GLU A 277 -24.16 -4.65 -15.04
N VAL A 278 -24.96 -4.49 -16.10
CA VAL A 278 -25.99 -3.44 -16.18
C VAL A 278 -27.01 -3.61 -15.06
N MET A 279 -27.47 -4.83 -14.78
CA MET A 279 -28.38 -5.08 -13.66
C MET A 279 -27.75 -4.73 -12.31
N ARG A 280 -26.49 -5.10 -12.08
CA ARG A 280 -25.75 -4.70 -10.87
C ARG A 280 -25.68 -3.19 -10.71
N PHE A 281 -25.41 -2.50 -11.81
CA PHE A 281 -25.33 -1.05 -11.81
C PHE A 281 -26.69 -0.39 -11.51
N LEU A 282 -27.77 -0.86 -12.15
CA LEU A 282 -29.12 -0.37 -11.89
C LEU A 282 -29.55 -0.60 -10.44
N MET A 283 -29.24 -1.76 -9.85
CA MET A 283 -29.53 -2.02 -8.43
C MET A 283 -28.85 -1.03 -7.49
N ARG A 284 -27.62 -0.57 -7.82
CA ARG A 284 -26.93 0.46 -7.01
C ARG A 284 -27.61 1.81 -7.09
N ILE A 285 -28.01 2.23 -8.31
CA ILE A 285 -28.79 3.47 -8.48
C ILE A 285 -30.09 3.38 -7.68
N VAL A 286 -30.81 2.26 -7.77
CA VAL A 286 -32.05 2.07 -7.02
C VAL A 286 -31.79 2.09 -5.50
N ALA A 287 -30.77 1.40 -5.02
CA ALA A 287 -30.40 1.38 -3.60
C ALA A 287 -30.00 2.78 -3.08
N ALA A 288 -29.24 3.54 -3.85
CA ALA A 288 -28.91 4.93 -3.52
C ALA A 288 -30.16 5.82 -3.55
N GLY A 289 -31.05 5.64 -4.54
CA GLY A 289 -32.36 6.29 -4.60
C GLY A 289 -33.21 6.06 -3.35
N PHE A 290 -33.20 4.85 -2.79
CA PHE A 290 -33.89 4.56 -1.52
C PHE A 290 -33.33 5.38 -0.34
N SER A 291 -32.03 5.68 -0.32
CA SER A 291 -31.45 6.52 0.73
C SER A 291 -31.94 7.98 0.64
N PHE A 292 -31.94 8.57 -0.56
CA PHE A 292 -32.49 9.90 -0.81
C PHE A 292 -34.00 9.98 -0.55
N TYR A 293 -34.74 8.91 -0.87
CA TYR A 293 -36.16 8.83 -0.56
C TYR A 293 -36.41 8.84 0.94
N LYS A 294 -35.63 8.07 1.72
CA LYS A 294 -35.71 8.07 3.19
C LYS A 294 -35.37 9.43 3.79
N GLU A 295 -34.36 10.10 3.23
CA GLU A 295 -33.94 11.44 3.63
C GLU A 295 -35.05 12.47 3.38
N ILE A 296 -35.65 12.51 2.18
CA ILE A 296 -36.78 13.41 1.90
C ILE A 296 -37.98 13.15 2.81
N ASN A 297 -38.30 11.88 3.09
CA ASN A 297 -39.41 11.56 3.99
C ASN A 297 -39.16 12.04 5.42
N SER A 298 -37.90 12.11 5.85
CA SER A 298 -37.55 12.66 7.17
C SER A 298 -37.72 14.19 7.25
N TYR A 299 -37.57 14.91 6.13
CA TYR A 299 -37.78 16.36 6.06
C TYR A 299 -39.25 16.75 5.83
N VAL A 300 -39.97 15.97 5.03
CA VAL A 300 -41.39 16.23 4.71
C VAL A 300 -42.31 15.82 5.86
N GLY A 301 -41.88 14.90 6.73
CA GLY A 301 -42.63 14.52 7.93
C GLY A 301 -42.87 15.64 8.95
N ASP A 302 -42.12 16.76 8.83
CA ASP A 302 -42.17 17.90 9.76
C ASP A 302 -42.98 19.10 9.21
N GLY A 303 -43.48 19.01 7.97
CA GLY A 303 -44.18 20.10 7.30
C GLY A 303 -45.43 19.65 6.54
N ASN A 304 -46.51 20.41 6.65
CA ASN A 304 -47.86 20.15 6.11
C ASN A 304 -47.98 20.10 4.55
N GLN A 305 -46.93 19.75 3.81
CA GLN A 305 -46.98 19.58 2.35
C GLN A 305 -47.01 18.11 1.95
N LYS A 306 -48.19 17.62 1.54
CA LYS A 306 -48.37 16.29 0.93
C LYS A 306 -47.80 16.27 -0.48
N ILE A 307 -46.49 16.06 -0.62
CA ILE A 307 -45.90 15.72 -1.92
C ILE A 307 -46.34 14.29 -2.28
N SER A 308 -46.81 14.06 -3.50
CA SER A 308 -47.17 12.72 -3.98
C SER A 308 -45.96 11.77 -3.90
N GLY A 309 -46.17 10.54 -3.41
CA GLY A 309 -45.10 9.54 -3.31
C GLY A 309 -44.39 9.26 -4.64
N ALA A 310 -45.11 9.36 -5.77
CA ALA A 310 -44.52 9.22 -7.10
C ALA A 310 -43.54 10.36 -7.44
N ALA A 311 -43.82 11.59 -7.00
CA ALA A 311 -42.94 12.74 -7.21
C ALA A 311 -41.68 12.65 -6.34
N GLN A 312 -41.81 12.16 -5.10
CA GLN A 312 -40.67 11.91 -4.21
C GLN A 312 -39.75 10.81 -4.76
N ILE A 313 -40.31 9.69 -5.24
CA ILE A 313 -39.54 8.61 -5.87
C ILE A 313 -38.81 9.12 -7.12
N LYS A 314 -39.52 9.88 -7.98
CA LYS A 314 -38.92 10.46 -9.19
C LYS A 314 -37.78 11.42 -8.85
N TRP A 315 -37.93 12.26 -7.83
CA TRP A 315 -36.88 13.15 -7.37
C TRP A 315 -35.67 12.36 -6.83
N ALA A 316 -35.92 11.36 -5.97
CA ALA A 316 -34.86 10.57 -5.34
C ALA A 316 -34.04 9.77 -6.37
N LEU A 317 -34.71 9.20 -7.39
CA LEU A 317 -34.03 8.54 -8.51
C LEU A 317 -33.25 9.53 -9.37
N ARG A 318 -33.80 10.73 -9.64
CA ARG A 318 -33.08 11.76 -10.39
C ARG A 318 -31.83 12.22 -9.66
N GLN A 319 -31.92 12.42 -8.35
CA GLN A 319 -30.79 12.81 -7.53
C GLN A 319 -29.73 11.70 -7.46
N SER A 320 -30.17 10.45 -7.32
CA SER A 320 -29.28 9.30 -7.38
C SER A 320 -28.56 9.20 -8.72
N PHE A 321 -29.27 9.40 -9.83
CA PHE A 321 -28.65 9.38 -11.16
C PHE A 321 -27.64 10.51 -11.35
N GLU A 322 -27.96 11.71 -10.89
CA GLU A 322 -27.04 12.86 -10.98
C GLU A 322 -25.74 12.60 -10.22
N VAL A 323 -25.83 12.01 -9.02
CA VAL A 323 -24.66 11.65 -8.20
C VAL A 323 -23.84 10.53 -8.84
N HIS A 324 -24.46 9.62 -9.59
CA HIS A 324 -23.79 8.48 -10.22
C HIS A 324 -23.47 8.69 -11.71
N LYS A 325 -23.72 9.87 -12.29
CA LYS A 325 -23.53 10.11 -13.73
C LYS A 325 -22.11 9.81 -14.21
N ASP A 326 -21.10 10.27 -13.49
CA ASP A 326 -19.69 9.99 -13.82
C ASP A 326 -19.34 8.51 -13.62
N ASP A 327 -20.00 7.84 -12.66
CA ASP A 327 -19.88 6.40 -12.48
C ASP A 327 -20.48 5.63 -13.67
N VAL A 328 -21.59 6.11 -14.25
CA VAL A 328 -22.18 5.55 -15.48
C VAL A 328 -21.16 5.59 -16.62
N ILE A 329 -20.54 6.76 -16.84
CA ILE A 329 -19.59 6.95 -17.94
C ILE A 329 -18.39 6.03 -17.75
N ARG A 330 -17.80 6.00 -16.55
CA ARG A 330 -16.68 5.10 -16.22
C ARG A 330 -17.07 3.63 -16.39
N PHE A 331 -18.27 3.24 -15.98
CA PHE A 331 -18.79 1.89 -16.15
C PHE A 331 -18.92 1.49 -17.63
N ILE A 332 -19.49 2.37 -18.47
CA ILE A 332 -19.64 2.12 -19.92
C ILE A 332 -18.27 1.98 -20.58
N THR A 333 -17.35 2.92 -20.33
CA THR A 333 -15.99 2.89 -20.89
C THR A 333 -15.25 1.61 -20.49
N TYR A 334 -15.29 1.26 -19.20
CA TYR A 334 -14.65 0.07 -18.67
C TYR A 334 -15.21 -1.22 -19.27
N THR A 335 -16.54 -1.37 -19.27
CA THR A 335 -17.21 -2.57 -19.78
C THR A 335 -16.95 -2.75 -21.27
N THR A 336 -17.00 -1.65 -22.03
CA THR A 336 -16.71 -1.66 -23.47
C THR A 336 -15.27 -2.09 -23.74
N PHE A 337 -14.30 -1.54 -22.99
CA PHE A 337 -12.89 -1.91 -23.12
C PHE A 337 -12.64 -3.39 -22.81
N ILE A 338 -13.20 -3.92 -21.71
CA ILE A 338 -13.04 -5.33 -21.35
C ILE A 338 -13.67 -6.26 -22.37
N VAL A 339 -14.88 -5.96 -22.84
CA VAL A 339 -15.54 -6.77 -23.87
C VAL A 339 -14.68 -6.77 -25.14
N PHE A 340 -14.16 -5.60 -25.55
CA PHE A 340 -13.28 -5.51 -26.71
C PHE A 340 -12.00 -6.33 -26.55
N VAL A 341 -11.35 -6.27 -25.38
CA VAL A 341 -10.15 -7.06 -25.08
C VAL A 341 -10.49 -8.56 -25.13
N PHE A 342 -11.56 -9.02 -24.47
CA PHE A 342 -11.91 -10.44 -24.42
C PHE A 342 -12.44 -11.01 -25.73
N LEU A 343 -12.97 -10.16 -26.61
CA LEU A 343 -13.32 -10.56 -27.97
C LEU A 343 -12.10 -10.98 -28.82
N ALA A 344 -10.90 -10.47 -28.50
CA ALA A 344 -9.65 -10.88 -29.13
C ALA A 344 -9.13 -12.25 -28.65
N PHE A 345 -9.74 -12.83 -27.62
CA PHE A 345 -9.32 -14.08 -26.99
C PHE A 345 -10.32 -15.22 -27.20
N PRO A 346 -9.97 -16.46 -26.80
CA PRO A 346 -10.92 -17.56 -26.79
C PRO A 346 -12.20 -17.25 -26.01
N ARG A 347 -13.33 -17.75 -26.53
CA ARG A 347 -14.68 -17.56 -25.95
C ARG A 347 -14.81 -18.11 -24.52
N LEU A 348 -13.90 -18.99 -24.10
CA LEU A 348 -13.77 -19.43 -22.71
C LEU A 348 -13.59 -18.26 -21.73
N LYS A 349 -12.90 -17.18 -22.13
CA LYS A 349 -12.73 -15.99 -21.29
C LYS A 349 -14.03 -15.18 -21.18
N LEU A 350 -14.82 -15.15 -22.25
CA LEU A 350 -16.17 -14.55 -22.23
C LEU A 350 -17.11 -15.34 -21.32
N LEU A 351 -17.01 -16.67 -21.30
CA LEU A 351 -17.73 -17.51 -20.34
C LEU A 351 -17.31 -17.19 -18.90
N ALA A 352 -16.01 -17.13 -18.63
CA ALA A 352 -15.50 -16.77 -17.30
C ALA A 352 -16.00 -15.38 -16.86
N MET A 353 -16.03 -14.41 -17.78
CA MET A 353 -16.59 -13.07 -17.53
C MET A 353 -18.09 -13.13 -17.20
N ALA A 354 -18.89 -13.85 -17.99
CA ALA A 354 -20.33 -13.97 -17.75
C ALA A 354 -20.63 -14.61 -16.39
N VAL A 355 -19.90 -15.69 -16.03
CA VAL A 355 -20.01 -16.36 -14.74
C VAL A 355 -19.55 -15.45 -13.60
N ALA A 356 -18.47 -14.71 -13.79
CA ALA A 356 -17.98 -13.75 -12.82
C ALA A 356 -19.01 -12.65 -12.53
N SER A 357 -19.59 -12.05 -13.57
CA SER A 357 -20.63 -11.03 -13.44
C SER A 357 -21.91 -11.56 -12.81
N LEU A 358 -22.34 -12.78 -13.14
CA LEU A 358 -23.47 -13.45 -12.49
C LEU A 358 -23.19 -13.70 -11.00
N THR A 359 -22.02 -14.26 -10.68
CA THR A 359 -21.63 -14.54 -9.29
C THR A 359 -21.61 -13.25 -8.48
N ALA A 360 -21.05 -12.18 -9.05
CA ALA A 360 -20.97 -10.89 -8.38
C ALA A 360 -22.35 -10.24 -8.18
N LEU A 361 -23.28 -10.44 -9.13
CA LEU A 361 -24.69 -10.05 -9.00
C LEU A 361 -25.37 -10.79 -7.85
N VAL A 362 -25.20 -12.11 -7.78
CA VAL A 362 -25.75 -12.94 -6.69
C VAL A 362 -25.19 -12.49 -5.34
N MET A 363 -23.89 -12.20 -5.26
CA MET A 363 -23.30 -11.66 -4.03
C MET A 363 -23.86 -10.28 -3.65
N ASP A 364 -24.11 -9.40 -4.62
CA ASP A 364 -24.70 -8.08 -4.36
C ASP A 364 -26.14 -8.21 -3.84
N LEU A 365 -26.90 -9.20 -4.31
CA LEU A 365 -28.23 -9.54 -3.79
C LEU A 365 -28.18 -10.16 -2.39
N ALA A 366 -27.23 -11.07 -2.15
CA ALA A 366 -27.07 -11.74 -0.86
C ALA A 366 -26.52 -10.79 0.23
N MET A 367 -25.75 -9.77 -0.14
CA MET A 367 -25.09 -8.85 0.78
C MET A 367 -25.43 -7.39 0.45
N GLN A 368 -26.59 -6.93 0.91
CA GLN A 368 -27.11 -5.57 0.64
C GLN A 368 -26.15 -4.43 1.03
N ASP A 369 -25.29 -4.63 2.04
CA ASP A 369 -24.25 -3.66 2.41
C ASP A 369 -23.33 -3.28 1.24
N ARG A 370 -23.12 -4.18 0.26
CA ARG A 370 -22.27 -3.93 -0.91
C ARG A 370 -22.87 -2.95 -1.91
N LEU A 371 -24.19 -2.77 -1.88
CA LEU A 371 -24.91 -1.87 -2.80
C LEU A 371 -24.86 -0.40 -2.35
N VAL A 372 -24.65 -0.15 -1.04
CA VAL A 372 -24.76 1.18 -0.42
C VAL A 372 -23.40 1.81 -0.10
N ILE A 373 -22.34 1.00 0.07
CA ILE A 373 -21.00 1.50 0.38
C ILE A 373 -20.35 2.06 -0.89
N LYS A 374 -19.88 3.32 -0.86
CA LYS A 374 -18.99 3.87 -1.90
C LYS A 374 -17.76 2.97 -2.02
N ARG A 375 -17.66 2.21 -3.12
CA ARG A 375 -16.43 1.49 -3.45
C ARG A 375 -15.29 2.49 -3.65
N GLY A 376 -14.10 2.14 -3.18
CA GLY A 376 -12.89 2.77 -3.71
C GLY A 376 -12.78 2.45 -5.21
N ASN A 377 -12.17 3.33 -6.00
CA ASN A 377 -11.91 3.02 -7.40
C ASN A 377 -11.00 1.78 -7.46
N ASP A 378 -11.49 0.69 -8.07
CA ASP A 378 -10.71 -0.52 -8.37
C ASP A 378 -9.51 -0.15 -9.28
N LEU A 379 -8.42 -0.92 -9.27
CA LEU A 379 -7.17 -0.53 -9.94
C LEU A 379 -7.36 -0.38 -11.46
N PHE A 380 -8.09 -1.29 -12.11
CA PHE A 380 -8.39 -1.11 -13.54
C PHE A 380 -9.23 0.12 -13.80
N THR A 381 -10.16 0.45 -12.91
CA THR A 381 -10.92 1.70 -13.03
C THR A 381 -9.99 2.90 -12.94
N LYS A 382 -9.01 2.90 -12.01
CA LYS A 382 -7.98 3.97 -11.90
C LYS A 382 -7.11 4.09 -13.15
N ILE A 383 -6.68 2.96 -13.71
CA ILE A 383 -5.84 2.91 -14.92
C ILE A 383 -6.62 3.41 -16.13
N VAL A 384 -7.84 2.92 -16.34
CA VAL A 384 -8.72 3.33 -17.44
C VAL A 384 -9.11 4.80 -17.29
N SER A 385 -9.50 5.26 -16.10
CA SER A 385 -9.76 6.69 -15.85
C SER A 385 -8.55 7.56 -16.16
N SER A 386 -7.34 7.12 -15.79
CA SER A 386 -6.11 7.86 -16.05
C SER A 386 -5.75 7.89 -17.54
N LEU A 387 -5.99 6.80 -18.27
CA LEU A 387 -5.71 6.71 -19.71
C LEU A 387 -6.68 7.54 -20.54
N PHE A 388 -7.97 7.52 -20.18
CA PHE A 388 -9.01 8.22 -20.93
C PHE A 388 -9.35 9.61 -20.36
N LYS A 389 -8.69 10.03 -19.28
CA LYS A 389 -8.95 11.29 -18.53
C LYS A 389 -10.42 11.45 -18.13
N VAL A 390 -11.05 10.34 -17.70
CA VAL A 390 -12.47 10.26 -17.30
C VAL A 390 -12.60 10.12 -15.80
#